data_AF-T0VDX1-F1
#
_entry.id   AF-T0VDX1-F1
#
_cell.length_a   1.000
_cell.length_b   1.000
_cell.length_c   1.000
_cell.angle_alpha   90.00
_cell.angle_beta   90.00
_cell.angle_gamma   90.00
#
_symmetry.space_group_name_H-M   'P 1'
#
loop_
_entity.id
_entity.type
_entity.pdbx_description
1 polymer ?
#
loop_
_entity_poly.entity_id
_entity_poly.type
_entity_poly.pdbx_seq_one_letter_code
_entity_poly.pdbx_strand_id
1 'polypeptide(L)'
;MLTLFYTFSDFGRWYNLRQDKVLKEDENPIDFIEMERILWQVCKIKMIRLFKEKVINPSFNEYDNKFHFNLINEKLNKNFYNDFIKILIPEIVEKLKSDSIFKIGYMVKSLVDELLVLDLNESHLVEIPLKEYYPPTRTWSFGQSEDSADIGKFAEEIAEFNSRKFYSYEEINEYFKKTEGQRGVTTHYLIDRTRTVNLESFVDSIIETPTIFSEVHDLRFQMMKVPGILNVNSQTSKVFQSKLNETILEMINELVKTQNAFINCIEFKELEEFGK
;
A
#
# COMPACT_ATOMS: atom_id res chain seq x y z
N MET A 1 -9.70 24.92 -4.71
CA MET A 1 -8.62 25.55 -3.93
C MET A 1 -7.89 24.52 -3.09
N LEU A 2 -8.51 23.86 -2.10
CA LEU A 2 -7.87 22.83 -1.27
C LEU A 2 -7.17 21.73 -2.09
N THR A 3 -7.77 21.31 -3.21
CA THR A 3 -7.22 20.31 -4.13
C THR A 3 -5.83 20.65 -4.65
N LEU A 4 -5.52 21.93 -4.88
CA LEU A 4 -4.20 22.35 -5.34
C LEU A 4 -3.14 22.15 -4.27
N PHE A 5 -3.47 22.40 -3.01
CA PHE A 5 -2.51 22.24 -1.91
C PHE A 5 -2.12 20.79 -1.68
N TYR A 6 -2.97 19.82 -2.02
CA TYR A 6 -2.59 18.41 -2.04
C TYR A 6 -1.51 18.07 -3.07
N THR A 7 -1.08 19.00 -3.92
CA THR A 7 0.16 18.83 -4.68
C THR A 7 1.39 18.77 -3.79
N PHE A 8 1.33 19.30 -2.57
CA PHE A 8 2.40 19.26 -1.58
C PHE A 8 2.12 18.19 -0.54
N SER A 9 3.06 17.26 -0.39
CA SER A 9 2.98 16.15 0.55
C SER A 9 2.94 16.64 2.00
N ASP A 10 3.67 17.70 2.30
CA ASP A 10 3.61 18.38 3.60
C ASP A 10 2.19 18.82 3.95
N PHE A 11 1.42 19.32 2.98
CA PHE A 11 0.04 19.69 3.20
C PHE A 11 -0.83 18.48 3.51
N GLY A 12 -0.72 17.40 2.72
CA GLY A 12 -1.46 16.16 2.96
C GLY A 12 -1.13 15.54 4.32
N ARG A 13 0.16 15.47 4.66
CA ARG A 13 0.66 15.00 5.96
C ARG A 13 0.16 15.88 7.10
N TRP A 14 0.29 17.20 7.00
CA TRP A 14 -0.11 18.14 8.06
C TRP A 14 -1.62 18.18 8.26
N TYR A 15 -2.40 18.31 7.19
CA TYR A 15 -3.84 18.48 7.22
C TYR A 15 -4.55 17.24 7.78
N ASN A 16 -4.04 16.04 7.48
CA ASN A 16 -4.67 14.79 7.88
C ASN A 16 -4.06 14.15 9.15
N LEU A 17 -2.76 14.25 9.40
CA LEU A 17 -2.07 13.46 10.45
C LEU A 17 -1.65 14.26 11.69
N ARG A 18 -1.55 15.60 11.62
CA ARG A 18 -1.09 16.39 12.78
C ARG A 18 -2.18 16.61 13.85
N GLN A 19 -3.43 16.22 13.58
CA GLN A 19 -4.49 16.24 14.60
C GLN A 19 -4.20 15.27 15.76
N ASP A 20 -3.38 14.23 15.54
CA ASP A 20 -3.21 13.11 16.50
C ASP A 20 -1.80 12.95 17.11
N LYS A 21 -0.92 13.97 17.04
CA LYS A 21 0.46 13.94 17.62
C LYS A 21 1.37 12.81 17.11
N VAL A 22 1.08 12.20 15.96
CA VAL A 22 1.78 11.01 15.43
C VAL A 22 3.16 11.33 14.81
N LEU A 23 3.46 12.58 14.47
CA LEU A 23 4.61 12.91 13.61
C LEU A 23 5.78 13.60 14.32
N LYS A 24 7.00 13.14 14.01
CA LYS A 24 8.24 13.87 14.28
C LYS A 24 8.27 15.16 13.45
N GLU A 25 8.84 16.22 14.01
CA GLU A 25 9.00 17.50 13.31
C GLU A 25 9.98 17.34 12.15
N ASP A 26 9.63 17.89 10.98
CA ASP A 26 10.55 18.02 9.85
C ASP A 26 11.49 19.19 10.12
N GLU A 27 12.77 19.06 9.82
CA GLU A 27 13.74 20.14 10.05
C GLU A 27 13.53 21.32 9.09
N ASN A 28 12.98 21.08 7.89
CA ASN A 28 12.72 22.11 6.87
C ASN A 28 11.46 21.80 6.03
N PRO A 29 10.24 21.97 6.58
CA PRO A 29 9.01 21.78 5.80
C PRO A 29 8.83 22.91 4.78
N ILE A 30 8.15 22.63 3.66
CA ILE A 30 7.64 23.71 2.81
C ILE A 30 6.47 24.35 3.56
N ASP A 31 6.64 25.60 3.97
CA ASP A 31 5.58 26.30 4.68
C ASP A 31 4.42 26.68 3.74
N PHE A 32 3.27 27.01 4.36
CA PHE A 32 2.07 27.34 3.61
C PHE A 32 2.23 28.57 2.70
N ILE A 33 3.10 29.52 3.07
CA ILE A 33 3.35 30.73 2.28
C ILE A 33 4.11 30.36 1.00
N GLU A 34 5.09 29.47 1.11
CA GLU A 34 5.86 29.02 -0.03
C GLU A 34 5.01 28.14 -0.96
N MET A 35 4.15 27.28 -0.41
CA MET A 35 3.14 26.55 -1.19
C MET A 35 2.25 27.49 -2.00
N GLU A 36 1.73 28.56 -1.37
CA GLU A 36 0.92 29.57 -2.04
C GLU A 36 1.68 30.28 -3.17
N ARG A 37 2.95 30.62 -2.93
CA ARG A 37 3.81 31.25 -3.94
C ARG A 37 4.03 30.36 -5.16
N ILE A 38 4.33 29.08 -4.93
CA ILE A 38 4.51 28.09 -6.00
C ILE A 38 3.22 27.95 -6.80
N LEU A 39 2.08 27.73 -6.13
CA LEU A 39 0.78 27.61 -6.79
C LEU A 39 0.40 28.86 -7.56
N TRP A 40 0.71 30.04 -7.01
CA TRP A 40 0.52 31.31 -7.69
C TRP A 40 1.30 31.32 -9.00
N GLN A 41 2.59 30.98 -9.02
CA GLN A 41 3.37 30.98 -10.27
C GLN A 41 2.82 30.02 -11.31
N VAL A 42 2.45 28.80 -10.90
CA VAL A 42 1.84 27.80 -11.79
C VAL A 42 0.53 28.33 -12.38
N CYS A 43 -0.29 29.04 -11.60
CA CYS A 43 -1.59 29.52 -12.06
C CYS A 43 -1.52 30.88 -12.78
N LYS A 44 -0.47 31.68 -12.55
CA LYS A 44 -0.38 33.12 -12.84
C LYS A 44 -0.78 33.47 -14.27
N ILE A 45 -0.15 32.82 -15.25
CA ILE A 45 -0.35 33.17 -16.67
C ILE A 45 -1.79 32.88 -17.10
N LYS A 46 -2.30 31.69 -16.78
CA LYS A 46 -3.67 31.31 -17.12
C LYS A 46 -4.71 32.16 -16.37
N MET A 47 -4.46 32.51 -15.10
CA MET A 47 -5.33 33.42 -14.35
C MET A 47 -5.36 34.82 -14.94
N ILE A 48 -4.21 35.39 -15.32
CA ILE A 48 -4.14 36.71 -15.97
C ILE A 48 -4.90 36.67 -17.30
N ARG A 49 -4.73 35.61 -18.09
CA ARG A 49 -5.46 35.43 -19.35
C ARG A 49 -6.97 35.37 -19.11
N LEU A 50 -7.40 34.52 -18.19
CA LEU A 50 -8.82 34.35 -17.83
C LEU A 50 -9.42 35.67 -17.33
N PHE A 51 -8.70 36.41 -16.48
CA PHE A 51 -9.15 37.70 -15.98
C PHE A 51 -9.30 38.73 -17.10
N LYS A 52 -8.34 38.79 -18.04
CA LYS A 52 -8.45 39.66 -19.22
C LYS A 52 -9.68 39.33 -20.04
N GLU A 53 -9.89 38.05 -20.34
CA GLU A 53 -10.99 37.58 -21.19
C GLU A 53 -12.36 37.74 -20.53
N LYS A 54 -12.47 37.46 -19.23
CA LYS A 54 -13.77 37.34 -18.53
C LYS A 54 -14.16 38.59 -17.74
N VAL A 55 -13.19 39.43 -17.39
CA VAL A 55 -13.41 40.65 -16.59
C VAL A 55 -13.07 41.89 -17.39
N ILE A 56 -11.84 42.02 -17.91
CA ILE A 56 -11.40 43.26 -18.56
C ILE A 56 -12.15 43.49 -19.87
N ASN A 57 -12.11 42.56 -20.83
CA ASN A 57 -12.75 42.73 -22.13
C ASN A 57 -14.26 43.02 -21.99
N PRO A 58 -15.03 42.29 -21.14
CA PRO A 58 -16.46 42.56 -20.97
C PRO A 58 -16.78 43.80 -20.11
N SER A 59 -15.77 44.46 -19.54
CA SER A 59 -15.94 45.74 -18.84
C SER A 59 -15.82 46.94 -19.78
N PHE A 60 -15.45 46.72 -21.04
CA PHE A 60 -15.60 47.72 -22.09
C PHE A 60 -17.01 47.64 -22.67
N ASN A 61 -17.67 48.79 -22.81
CA ASN A 61 -18.99 48.86 -23.43
C ASN A 61 -18.84 48.84 -24.95
N GLU A 62 -19.56 47.93 -25.62
CA GLU A 62 -19.52 47.75 -27.07
C GLU A 62 -19.99 48.99 -27.84
N TYR A 63 -20.79 49.87 -27.22
CA TYR A 63 -21.38 51.03 -27.87
C TYR A 63 -20.50 52.30 -27.82
N ASP A 64 -19.72 52.50 -26.75
CA ASP A 64 -18.90 53.72 -26.59
C ASP A 64 -17.40 53.44 -26.42
N ASN A 65 -16.98 52.16 -26.42
CA ASN A 65 -15.61 51.71 -26.20
C ASN A 65 -14.96 52.25 -24.90
N LYS A 66 -15.76 52.67 -23.92
CA LYS A 66 -15.26 53.13 -22.62
C LYS A 66 -15.18 51.99 -21.64
N PHE A 67 -14.22 52.12 -20.71
CA PHE A 67 -14.07 51.20 -19.59
C PHE A 67 -15.04 51.58 -18.46
N HIS A 68 -15.86 50.62 -18.04
CA HIS A 68 -16.85 50.80 -16.98
C HIS A 68 -16.41 50.06 -15.72
N PHE A 69 -15.73 50.79 -14.82
CA PHE A 69 -15.20 50.24 -13.56
C PHE A 69 -16.29 49.59 -12.68
N ASN A 70 -17.52 50.11 -12.72
CA ASN A 70 -18.65 49.57 -11.95
C ASN A 70 -19.09 48.17 -12.39
N LEU A 71 -18.71 47.71 -13.60
CA LEU A 71 -19.02 46.36 -14.09
C LEU A 71 -18.05 45.29 -13.59
N ILE A 72 -16.86 45.67 -13.09
CA ILE A 72 -15.79 44.73 -12.70
C ILE A 72 -16.30 43.70 -11.69
N ASN A 73 -16.95 44.15 -10.62
CA ASN A 73 -17.42 43.25 -9.56
C ASN A 73 -18.46 42.25 -10.09
N GLU A 74 -19.36 42.68 -10.97
CA GLU A 74 -20.34 41.79 -11.60
C GLU A 74 -19.64 40.74 -12.46
N LYS A 75 -18.71 41.16 -13.34
CA LYS A 75 -18.00 40.24 -14.24
C LYS A 75 -17.07 39.28 -13.48
N LEU A 76 -16.42 39.77 -12.43
CA LEU A 76 -15.59 38.97 -11.53
C LEU A 76 -16.42 37.87 -10.87
N ASN A 77 -17.51 38.25 -10.19
CA ASN A 77 -18.36 37.34 -9.43
C ASN A 77 -19.12 36.34 -10.30
N LYS A 78 -19.57 36.76 -11.48
CA LYS A 78 -20.41 35.93 -12.35
C LYS A 78 -19.60 35.02 -13.28
N ASN A 79 -18.53 35.54 -13.89
CA ASN A 79 -17.84 34.85 -14.97
C ASN A 79 -16.47 34.33 -14.54
N PHE A 80 -15.66 35.16 -13.89
CA PHE A 80 -14.31 34.78 -13.51
C PHE A 80 -14.30 33.67 -12.46
N TYR A 81 -15.00 33.83 -11.33
CA TYR A 81 -14.96 32.82 -10.26
C TYR A 81 -15.50 31.46 -10.70
N ASN A 82 -16.54 31.44 -11.54
CA ASN A 82 -17.10 30.20 -12.06
C ASN A 82 -16.10 29.46 -12.95
N ASP A 83 -15.50 30.16 -13.93
CA ASP A 83 -14.52 29.54 -14.84
C ASP A 83 -13.21 29.21 -14.12
N PHE A 84 -12.81 30.03 -13.16
CA PHE A 84 -11.65 29.78 -12.31
C PHE A 84 -11.81 28.45 -11.57
N ILE A 85 -12.92 28.26 -10.84
CA ILE A 85 -13.14 27.07 -10.02
C ILE A 85 -13.44 25.84 -10.88
N LYS A 86 -14.25 25.97 -11.93
CA LYS A 86 -14.78 24.81 -12.68
C LYS A 86 -13.91 24.40 -13.86
N ILE A 87 -13.04 25.28 -14.36
CA ILE A 87 -12.23 25.02 -15.55
C ILE A 87 -10.75 25.10 -15.18
N LEU A 88 -10.31 26.25 -14.68
CA LEU A 88 -8.87 26.46 -14.48
C LEU A 88 -8.29 25.55 -13.40
N ILE A 89 -8.94 25.44 -12.23
CA ILE A 89 -8.44 24.59 -11.14
C ILE A 89 -8.31 23.12 -11.59
N PRO A 90 -9.34 22.46 -12.17
CA PRO A 90 -9.19 21.10 -12.70
C PRO A 90 -8.06 20.94 -13.71
N GLU A 91 -7.92 21.86 -14.67
CA GLU A 91 -6.83 21.79 -15.65
C GLU A 91 -5.45 21.82 -15.00
N ILE A 92 -5.24 22.71 -14.02
CA ILE A 92 -3.97 22.81 -13.29
C ILE A 92 -3.74 21.56 -12.45
N VAL A 93 -4.77 21.04 -11.78
CA VAL A 93 -4.66 19.80 -10.98
C VAL A 93 -4.24 18.63 -11.85
N GLU A 94 -4.86 18.44 -13.02
CA GLU A 94 -4.47 17.36 -13.94
C GLU A 94 -3.04 17.54 -14.46
N LYS A 95 -2.62 18.78 -14.70
CA LYS A 95 -1.23 19.07 -15.07
C LYS A 95 -0.25 18.71 -13.94
N LEU A 96 -0.54 19.12 -12.71
CA LEU A 96 0.27 18.78 -11.53
C LEU A 96 0.34 17.26 -11.29
N LYS A 97 -0.77 16.54 -11.50
CA LYS A 97 -0.79 15.07 -11.41
C LYS A 97 -0.01 14.36 -12.51
N SER A 98 0.23 15.02 -13.64
CA SER A 98 1.02 14.46 -14.74
C SER A 98 2.53 14.53 -14.49
N ASP A 99 2.97 15.43 -13.60
CA ASP A 99 4.37 15.61 -13.23
C ASP A 99 4.76 14.72 -12.04
N SER A 100 5.96 14.13 -12.08
CA SER A 100 6.40 13.17 -11.06
C SER A 100 6.67 13.81 -9.69
N ILE A 101 7.12 15.07 -9.63
CA ILE A 101 7.40 15.77 -8.37
C ILE A 101 6.06 16.15 -7.72
N PHE A 102 5.18 16.80 -8.47
CA PHE A 102 3.91 17.29 -7.96
C PHE A 102 2.89 16.18 -7.68
N LYS A 103 2.94 15.06 -8.42
CA LYS A 103 2.10 13.88 -8.18
C LYS A 103 2.31 13.25 -6.80
N ILE A 104 3.50 13.37 -6.21
CA ILE A 104 3.82 12.79 -4.89
C ILE A 104 2.84 13.28 -3.82
N GLY A 105 2.47 14.55 -3.81
CA GLY A 105 1.52 15.08 -2.83
C GLY A 105 0.16 14.37 -2.89
N TYR A 106 -0.35 14.12 -4.10
CA TYR A 106 -1.60 13.38 -4.28
C TYR A 106 -1.47 11.91 -3.91
N MET A 107 -0.29 11.30 -4.12
CA MET A 107 -0.02 9.94 -3.65
C MET A 107 -0.03 9.89 -2.12
N VAL A 108 0.63 10.82 -1.45
CA VAL A 108 0.62 10.92 0.02
C VAL A 108 -0.81 11.10 0.54
N LYS A 109 -1.63 11.92 -0.12
CA LYS A 109 -3.05 12.04 0.23
C LYS A 109 -3.77 10.68 0.16
N SER A 110 -3.62 9.91 -0.91
CA SER A 110 -4.23 8.58 -1.03
C SER A 110 -3.69 7.58 0.00
N LEU A 111 -2.38 7.59 0.28
CA LEU A 111 -1.80 6.74 1.34
C LEU A 111 -2.43 7.03 2.69
N VAL A 112 -2.64 8.31 3.02
CA VAL A 112 -3.27 8.70 4.28
C VAL A 112 -4.76 8.36 4.31
N ASP A 113 -5.50 8.71 3.26
CA ASP A 113 -6.97 8.58 3.26
C ASP A 113 -7.44 7.12 3.12
N GLU A 114 -6.67 6.28 2.39
CA GLU A 114 -7.13 4.95 1.99
C GLU A 114 -6.45 3.82 2.76
N LEU A 115 -5.23 4.03 3.29
CA LEU A 115 -4.43 2.94 3.87
C LEU A 115 -4.13 3.09 5.37
N LEU A 116 -4.02 4.31 5.88
CA LEU A 116 -3.75 4.53 7.31
C LEU A 116 -5.03 4.34 8.13
N VAL A 117 -4.92 3.57 9.21
CA VAL A 117 -5.98 3.39 10.22
C VAL A 117 -5.47 3.96 11.54
N LEU A 118 -5.74 5.24 11.80
CA LEU A 118 -5.22 5.96 12.97
C LEU A 118 -5.86 5.50 14.29
N ASP A 119 -7.17 5.22 14.28
CA ASP A 119 -7.92 4.72 15.44
C ASP A 119 -7.86 3.19 15.57
N LEU A 120 -6.69 2.60 15.34
CA LEU A 120 -6.53 1.15 15.43
C LEU A 120 -6.50 0.72 16.90
N ASN A 121 -7.56 0.04 17.36
CA ASN A 121 -7.56 -0.60 18.67
C ASN A 121 -6.52 -1.72 18.74
N GLU A 122 -5.62 -1.67 19.72
CA GLU A 122 -4.62 -2.71 19.96
C GLU A 122 -5.25 -4.10 20.07
N SER A 123 -4.48 -5.13 19.68
CA SER A 123 -4.87 -6.51 19.93
C SER A 123 -4.92 -6.76 21.43
N HIS A 124 -6.02 -7.33 21.92
CA HIS A 124 -6.11 -7.82 23.30
C HIS A 124 -5.55 -9.24 23.46
N LEU A 125 -5.14 -9.88 22.36
CA LEU A 125 -4.53 -11.21 22.37
C LEU A 125 -3.03 -11.12 22.18
N VAL A 126 -2.29 -11.83 23.03
CA VAL A 126 -0.84 -12.06 22.91
C VAL A 126 -0.55 -13.35 22.14
N GLU A 127 -1.45 -14.33 22.26
CA GLU A 127 -1.30 -15.65 21.66
C GLU A 127 -2.58 -16.05 20.91
N ILE A 128 -2.40 -16.85 19.86
CA ILE A 128 -3.50 -17.39 19.07
C ILE A 128 -3.37 -18.90 18.86
N PRO A 129 -4.49 -19.64 18.78
CA PRO A 129 -4.48 -21.03 18.39
C PRO A 129 -4.25 -21.17 16.87
N LEU A 130 -3.18 -21.85 16.48
CA LEU A 130 -2.88 -22.16 15.08
C LEU A 130 -3.10 -23.65 14.82
N LYS A 131 -4.01 -23.97 13.89
CA LYS A 131 -4.28 -25.37 13.50
C LYS A 131 -3.34 -25.80 12.39
N GLU A 132 -2.48 -26.75 12.71
CA GLU A 132 -1.50 -27.33 11.79
C GLU A 132 -1.97 -28.66 11.24
N TYR A 133 -1.70 -28.86 9.95
CA TYR A 133 -2.10 -30.05 9.21
C TYR A 133 -0.93 -30.49 8.35
N TYR A 134 -0.11 -31.37 8.91
CA TYR A 134 1.00 -31.96 8.18
C TYR A 134 0.54 -33.24 7.47
N PRO A 135 0.86 -33.41 6.16
CA PRO A 135 0.67 -34.70 5.52
C PRO A 135 1.53 -35.75 6.23
N PRO A 136 1.18 -37.05 6.14
CA PRO A 136 2.03 -38.09 6.67
C PRO A 136 3.40 -38.01 6.01
N THR A 137 4.46 -38.20 6.78
CA THR A 137 5.82 -38.26 6.25
C THR A 137 6.39 -39.64 6.47
N ARG A 138 7.39 -40.00 5.68
CA ARG A 138 8.01 -41.32 5.75
C ARG A 138 9.49 -41.20 5.98
N THR A 139 9.98 -42.04 6.88
CA THR A 139 11.41 -42.21 7.13
C THR A 139 11.79 -43.66 6.92
N TRP A 140 12.94 -43.86 6.29
CA TRP A 140 13.54 -45.18 6.12
C TRP A 140 14.76 -45.29 7.03
N SER A 141 14.83 -46.38 7.78
CA SER A 141 15.98 -46.71 8.63
C SER A 141 16.70 -47.90 8.02
N PHE A 142 17.97 -47.71 7.70
CA PHE A 142 18.83 -48.75 7.12
C PHE A 142 19.84 -49.26 8.17
N GLY A 143 19.85 -50.57 8.44
CA GLY A 143 20.83 -51.26 9.27
C GLY A 143 22.14 -51.58 8.53
N GLN A 144 23.19 -51.99 9.27
CA GLN A 144 24.53 -52.25 8.70
C GLN A 144 24.63 -53.47 7.77
N SER A 145 23.60 -54.32 7.67
CA SER A 145 23.63 -55.57 6.90
C SER A 145 22.47 -55.69 5.91
N GLU A 146 22.08 -54.58 5.28
CA GLU A 146 20.92 -54.58 4.38
C GLU A 146 21.29 -54.86 2.92
N ASP A 147 20.36 -55.54 2.23
CA ASP A 147 20.50 -55.92 0.83
C ASP A 147 20.39 -54.67 -0.06
N SER A 148 21.23 -54.60 -1.10
CA SER A 148 21.20 -53.53 -2.11
C SER A 148 19.83 -53.36 -2.78
N ALA A 149 19.00 -54.42 -2.77
CA ALA A 149 17.63 -54.41 -3.24
C ALA A 149 16.69 -53.53 -2.40
N ASP A 150 16.92 -53.39 -1.09
CA ASP A 150 16.08 -52.59 -0.21
C ASP A 150 16.38 -51.09 -0.34
N ILE A 151 17.67 -50.74 -0.56
CA ILE A 151 18.08 -49.38 -0.90
C ILE A 151 17.55 -48.96 -2.28
N GLY A 152 17.55 -49.89 -3.26
CA GLY A 152 16.98 -49.66 -4.58
C GLY A 152 15.48 -49.34 -4.54
N LYS A 153 14.70 -50.11 -3.78
CA LYS A 153 13.26 -49.86 -3.60
C LYS A 153 12.98 -48.50 -2.93
N PHE A 154 13.79 -48.11 -1.95
CA PHE A 154 13.68 -46.78 -1.36
C PHE A 154 13.90 -45.66 -2.39
N ALA A 155 14.96 -45.78 -3.20
CA ALA A 155 15.28 -44.78 -4.22
C ALA A 155 14.15 -44.68 -5.26
N GLU A 156 13.58 -45.81 -5.68
CA GLU A 156 12.42 -45.86 -6.58
C GLU A 156 11.17 -45.22 -5.96
N GLU A 157 10.87 -45.50 -4.69
CA GLU A 157 9.72 -44.91 -3.99
C GLU A 157 9.86 -43.39 -3.85
N ILE A 158 11.04 -42.89 -3.46
CA ILE A 158 11.29 -41.45 -3.34
C ILE A 158 11.20 -40.76 -4.72
N ALA A 159 11.71 -41.40 -5.77
CA ALA A 159 11.59 -40.89 -7.14
C ALA A 159 10.12 -40.86 -7.59
N GLU A 160 9.33 -41.89 -7.27
CA GLU A 160 7.89 -41.92 -7.57
C GLU A 160 7.14 -40.84 -6.80
N PHE A 161 7.37 -40.73 -5.48
CA PHE A 161 6.71 -39.73 -4.63
C PHE A 161 6.99 -38.30 -5.11
N ASN A 162 8.27 -37.98 -5.38
CA ASN A 162 8.66 -36.64 -5.81
C ASN A 162 8.24 -36.31 -7.26
N SER A 163 8.08 -37.31 -8.12
CA SER A 163 7.58 -37.11 -9.49
C SER A 163 6.06 -37.00 -9.56
N ARG A 164 5.36 -37.44 -8.50
CA ARG A 164 3.90 -37.42 -8.43
C ARG A 164 3.40 -36.09 -7.87
N LYS A 165 2.40 -35.52 -8.54
CA LYS A 165 1.60 -34.43 -7.96
C LYS A 165 0.48 -35.04 -7.13
N PHE A 166 0.48 -34.77 -5.84
CA PHE A 166 -0.62 -35.09 -4.95
C PHE A 166 -1.54 -33.89 -4.83
N TYR A 167 -2.84 -34.12 -4.94
CA TYR A 167 -3.87 -33.09 -4.91
C TYR A 167 -4.72 -33.14 -3.65
N SER A 168 -4.65 -34.23 -2.88
CA SER A 168 -5.34 -34.36 -1.61
C SER A 168 -4.53 -35.08 -0.54
N TYR A 169 -4.88 -34.79 0.72
CA TYR A 169 -4.41 -35.55 1.87
C TYR A 169 -4.76 -37.04 1.75
N GLU A 170 -5.99 -37.37 1.32
CA GLU A 170 -6.43 -38.75 1.15
C GLU A 170 -5.55 -39.49 0.14
N GLU A 171 -5.14 -38.83 -0.96
CA GLU A 171 -4.21 -39.42 -1.94
C GLU A 171 -2.83 -39.72 -1.34
N ILE A 172 -2.27 -38.81 -0.54
CA ILE A 172 -0.96 -39.02 0.13
C ILE A 172 -1.09 -40.15 1.16
N ASN A 173 -2.17 -40.14 1.94
CA ASN A 173 -2.43 -41.14 2.96
C ASN A 173 -2.65 -42.53 2.35
N GLU A 174 -3.43 -42.63 1.27
CA GLU A 174 -3.60 -43.87 0.50
C GLU A 174 -2.29 -44.33 -0.14
N TYR A 175 -1.47 -43.41 -0.66
CA TYR A 175 -0.15 -43.74 -1.20
C TYR A 175 0.71 -44.42 -0.15
N PHE A 176 0.82 -43.85 1.06
CA PHE A 176 1.63 -44.43 2.12
C PHE A 176 1.02 -45.71 2.73
N LYS A 177 -0.30 -45.90 2.71
CA LYS A 177 -0.93 -47.17 3.11
C LYS A 177 -0.48 -48.38 2.27
N LYS A 178 -0.11 -48.19 1.00
CA LYS A 178 0.30 -49.30 0.09
C LYS A 178 1.55 -50.06 0.54
N THR A 179 2.35 -49.41 1.37
CA THR A 179 3.72 -49.79 1.73
C THR A 179 3.90 -49.79 3.25
N GLU A 180 2.78 -49.63 3.99
CA GLU A 180 2.71 -49.72 5.44
C GLU A 180 3.08 -51.15 5.89
N GLY A 181 3.99 -51.25 6.87
CA GLY A 181 4.47 -52.54 7.40
C GLY A 181 5.70 -53.13 6.72
N GLN A 182 6.31 -52.43 5.75
CA GLN A 182 7.62 -52.82 5.21
C GLN A 182 8.72 -52.69 6.28
N ARG A 183 9.67 -53.64 6.29
CA ARG A 183 10.80 -53.65 7.22
C ARG A 183 11.66 -52.40 7.03
N GLY A 184 11.99 -51.71 8.11
CA GLY A 184 12.80 -50.47 8.07
C GLY A 184 12.03 -49.21 7.64
N VAL A 185 10.73 -49.32 7.33
CA VAL A 185 9.88 -48.18 6.94
C VAL A 185 9.05 -47.74 8.14
N THR A 186 9.20 -46.47 8.53
CA THR A 186 8.32 -45.84 9.52
C THR A 186 7.55 -44.72 8.85
N THR A 187 6.22 -44.82 8.88
CA THR A 187 5.34 -43.73 8.47
C THR A 187 4.95 -42.94 9.72
N HIS A 188 5.30 -41.66 9.72
CA HIS A 188 4.89 -40.70 10.73
C HIS A 188 3.53 -40.14 10.30
N TYR A 189 2.47 -40.67 10.90
CA TYR A 189 1.11 -40.24 10.62
C TYR A 189 0.80 -38.91 11.33
N LEU A 190 0.08 -38.05 10.60
CA LEU A 190 -0.70 -36.89 11.03
C LEU A 190 -0.20 -36.13 12.26
N ILE A 191 0.25 -34.91 12.02
CA ILE A 191 0.10 -33.84 13.00
C ILE A 191 -1.14 -33.03 12.58
N ASP A 192 -2.31 -33.42 13.10
CA ASP A 192 -3.48 -32.55 13.23
C ASP A 192 -3.47 -32.05 14.68
N ARG A 193 -2.92 -30.87 14.87
CA ARG A 193 -2.82 -30.27 16.19
C ARG A 193 -3.19 -28.81 16.13
N THR A 194 -3.68 -28.32 17.26
CA THR A 194 -3.70 -26.88 17.52
C THR A 194 -2.52 -26.58 18.42
N ARG A 195 -1.59 -25.74 17.96
CA ARG A 195 -0.55 -25.18 18.81
C ARG A 195 -0.84 -23.74 19.14
N THR A 196 -0.41 -23.30 20.31
CA THR A 196 -0.44 -21.89 20.69
C THR A 196 0.78 -21.20 20.10
N VAL A 197 0.58 -20.05 19.45
CA VAL A 197 1.66 -19.23 18.88
C VAL A 197 1.53 -17.80 19.35
N ASN A 198 2.67 -17.13 19.56
CA ASN A 198 2.68 -15.70 19.80
C ASN A 198 2.17 -14.97 18.54
N LEU A 199 1.24 -14.04 18.74
CA LEU A 199 0.55 -13.33 17.67
C LEU A 199 1.49 -12.46 16.85
N GLU A 200 2.37 -11.69 17.50
CA GLU A 200 3.30 -10.79 16.81
C GLU A 200 4.31 -11.58 16.00
N SER A 201 4.97 -12.57 16.62
CA SER A 201 5.93 -13.43 15.92
C SER A 201 5.31 -14.17 14.73
N PHE A 202 4.03 -14.55 14.83
CA PHE A 202 3.31 -15.16 13.73
C PHE A 202 3.11 -14.19 12.56
N VAL A 203 2.70 -12.95 12.84
CA VAL A 203 2.57 -11.92 11.80
C VAL A 203 3.92 -11.60 11.17
N ASP A 204 4.97 -11.46 11.98
CA ASP A 204 6.33 -11.21 11.49
C ASP A 204 6.80 -12.33 10.55
N SER A 205 6.57 -13.58 10.94
CA SER A 205 6.90 -14.73 10.09
C SER A 205 6.21 -14.67 8.73
N ILE A 206 4.94 -14.27 8.68
CA ILE A 206 4.18 -14.11 7.42
C ILE A 206 4.79 -13.00 6.56
N ILE A 207 5.14 -11.86 7.16
CA ILE A 207 5.69 -10.70 6.44
C ILE A 207 7.09 -11.01 5.90
N GLU A 208 7.94 -11.65 6.71
CA GLU A 208 9.33 -11.95 6.35
C GLU A 208 9.46 -13.11 5.37
N THR A 209 8.57 -14.10 5.45
CA THR A 209 8.66 -15.34 4.66
C THR A 209 7.33 -15.73 3.98
N PRO A 210 6.73 -14.85 3.16
CA PRO A 210 5.42 -15.10 2.55
C PRO A 210 5.43 -16.34 1.65
N THR A 211 6.57 -16.67 1.03
CA THR A 211 6.72 -17.83 0.15
C THR A 211 6.58 -19.15 0.90
N ILE A 212 7.05 -19.24 2.15
CA ILE A 212 6.85 -20.44 2.99
C ILE A 212 5.35 -20.66 3.19
N PHE A 213 4.63 -19.59 3.52
CA PHE A 213 3.18 -19.62 3.65
C PHE A 213 2.42 -19.65 2.33
N SER A 214 3.06 -19.72 1.15
CA SER A 214 2.39 -19.89 -0.15
C SER A 214 2.77 -21.19 -0.88
N GLU A 215 3.94 -21.76 -0.57
CA GLU A 215 4.53 -22.91 -1.25
C GLU A 215 4.65 -24.13 -0.34
N VAL A 216 4.92 -23.91 0.95
CA VAL A 216 5.12 -24.93 1.98
C VAL A 216 3.99 -24.81 3.01
N HIS A 217 2.75 -25.01 2.56
CA HIS A 217 1.61 -24.82 3.44
C HIS A 217 1.47 -25.95 4.48
N ASP A 218 2.08 -25.73 5.64
CA ASP A 218 1.91 -26.50 6.88
C ASP A 218 0.47 -26.46 7.45
N LEU A 219 -0.37 -25.58 6.89
CA LEU A 219 -1.72 -25.27 7.35
C LEU A 219 -2.73 -25.60 6.24
N ARG A 220 -3.49 -26.68 6.47
CA ARG A 220 -4.50 -27.26 5.57
C ARG A 220 -4.00 -27.41 4.13
N PHE A 221 -2.99 -28.27 3.93
CA PHE A 221 -2.32 -28.59 2.66
C PHE A 221 -3.24 -28.63 1.43
N GLN A 222 -4.46 -29.19 1.53
CA GLN A 222 -5.43 -29.24 0.43
C GLN A 222 -5.99 -27.87 -0.01
N MET A 223 -6.09 -26.93 0.93
CA MET A 223 -6.66 -25.61 0.70
C MET A 223 -5.62 -24.50 0.64
N MET A 224 -4.37 -24.77 1.02
CA MET A 224 -3.31 -23.77 1.08
C MET A 224 -3.74 -22.56 1.93
N LYS A 225 -4.34 -22.82 3.11
CA LYS A 225 -5.02 -21.78 3.92
C LYS A 225 -4.71 -21.92 5.40
N VAL A 226 -4.45 -20.77 6.03
CA VAL A 226 -4.44 -20.62 7.49
C VAL A 226 -5.89 -20.57 7.99
N PRO A 227 -6.41 -21.64 8.63
CA PRO A 227 -7.74 -21.59 9.21
C PRO A 227 -7.74 -20.62 10.38
N GLY A 228 -8.84 -19.90 10.57
CA GLY A 228 -8.99 -19.06 11.75
C GLY A 228 -8.77 -17.56 11.54
N ILE A 229 -8.08 -17.17 10.46
CA ILE A 229 -7.54 -15.81 10.30
C ILE A 229 -8.61 -14.70 10.30
N LEU A 230 -9.82 -15.01 9.84
CA LEU A 230 -10.95 -14.07 9.80
C LEU A 230 -11.93 -14.24 10.96
N ASN A 231 -11.70 -15.18 11.89
CA ASN A 231 -12.62 -15.45 13.01
C ASN A 231 -11.85 -15.59 14.34
N VAL A 232 -11.45 -16.80 14.72
CA VAL A 232 -10.79 -17.07 16.01
C VAL A 232 -9.45 -16.34 16.18
N ASN A 233 -8.78 -16.05 15.05
CA ASN A 233 -7.50 -15.33 14.99
C ASN A 233 -7.64 -13.97 14.28
N SER A 234 -8.84 -13.37 14.29
CA SER A 234 -9.09 -12.08 13.64
C SER A 234 -8.21 -10.92 14.16
N GLN A 235 -7.62 -11.05 15.35
CA GLN A 235 -6.65 -10.07 15.85
C GLN A 235 -5.35 -10.03 15.03
N THR A 236 -5.02 -11.09 14.27
CA THR A 236 -3.86 -11.11 13.37
C THR A 236 -3.93 -9.99 12.34
N SER A 237 -5.12 -9.70 11.80
CA SER A 237 -5.30 -8.58 10.86
C SER A 237 -5.05 -7.22 11.50
N LYS A 238 -5.30 -7.06 12.81
CA LYS A 238 -5.00 -5.80 13.51
C LYS A 238 -3.50 -5.60 13.70
N VAL A 239 -2.79 -6.63 14.14
CA VAL A 239 -1.33 -6.56 14.27
C VAL A 239 -0.67 -6.33 12.91
N PHE A 240 -1.18 -6.97 11.86
CA PHE A 240 -0.78 -6.67 10.48
C PHE A 240 -1.06 -5.21 10.09
N GLN A 241 -2.26 -4.68 10.38
CA GLN A 241 -2.58 -3.27 10.10
C GLN A 241 -1.68 -2.29 10.86
N SER A 242 -1.28 -2.62 12.11
CA SER A 242 -0.34 -1.80 12.88
C SER A 242 1.02 -1.72 12.18
N LYS A 243 1.58 -2.85 11.76
CA LYS A 243 2.86 -2.90 11.02
C LYS A 243 2.75 -2.24 9.64
N LEU A 244 1.60 -2.37 8.99
CA LEU A 244 1.31 -1.70 7.72
C LEU A 244 1.26 -0.17 7.92
N ASN A 245 0.61 0.32 8.98
CA ASN A 245 0.59 1.74 9.33
C ASN A 245 2.01 2.29 9.52
N GLU A 246 2.87 1.59 10.28
CA GLU A 246 4.27 1.98 10.48
C GLU A 246 5.01 2.11 9.14
N THR A 247 4.89 1.09 8.29
CA THR A 247 5.52 1.07 6.95
C THR A 247 5.02 2.23 6.07
N ILE A 248 3.72 2.52 6.08
CA ILE A 248 3.13 3.61 5.31
C ILE A 248 3.59 4.97 5.84
N LEU A 249 3.66 5.14 7.17
CA LEU A 249 4.15 6.38 7.78
C LEU A 249 5.60 6.64 7.41
N GLU A 250 6.47 5.62 7.42
CA GLU A 250 7.86 5.73 6.95
C GLU A 250 7.93 6.12 5.48
N MET A 251 7.13 5.46 4.62
CA MET A 251 7.04 5.79 3.20
C MET A 251 6.57 7.24 2.96
N ILE A 252 5.55 7.71 3.70
CA ILE A 252 5.09 9.10 3.63
C ILE A 252 6.21 10.07 4.00
N ASN A 253 6.98 9.79 5.07
CA ASN A 253 8.08 10.64 5.49
C ASN A 253 9.16 10.75 4.41
N GLU A 254 9.55 9.63 3.79
CA GLU A 254 10.53 9.64 2.69
C GLU A 254 10.00 10.35 1.44
N LEU A 255 8.72 10.16 1.09
CA LEU A 255 8.08 10.85 -0.03
C LEU A 255 8.04 12.37 0.18
N VAL A 256 7.68 12.83 1.39
CA VAL A 256 7.67 14.26 1.75
C VAL A 256 9.06 14.85 1.63
N LYS A 257 10.05 14.22 2.26
CA LYS A 257 11.45 14.66 2.21
C LYS A 257 11.97 14.73 0.77
N THR A 258 11.70 13.71 -0.03
CA THR A 258 12.11 13.65 -1.43
C THR A 258 11.44 14.74 -2.25
N GLN A 259 10.13 14.93 -2.11
CA GLN A 259 9.40 15.97 -2.83
C GLN A 259 9.92 17.36 -2.47
N ASN A 260 10.15 17.63 -1.19
CA ASN A 260 10.67 18.92 -0.72
C ASN A 260 12.05 19.23 -1.30
N ALA A 261 12.94 18.23 -1.35
CA ALA A 261 14.24 18.37 -1.98
C ALA A 261 14.13 18.75 -3.46
N PHE A 262 13.24 18.09 -4.22
CA PHE A 262 13.02 18.42 -5.63
C PHE A 262 12.39 19.79 -5.84
N ILE A 263 11.39 20.16 -5.04
CA ILE A 263 10.74 21.48 -5.14
C ILE A 263 11.77 22.59 -4.92
N ASN A 264 12.69 22.43 -3.97
CA ASN A 264 13.78 23.39 -3.73
C ASN A 264 14.77 23.52 -4.91
N CYS A 265 14.75 22.60 -5.86
CA CYS A 265 15.56 22.67 -7.08
C CYS A 265 14.84 23.38 -8.24
N ILE A 266 13.56 23.75 -8.11
CA ILE A 266 12.78 24.35 -9.19
C ILE A 266 12.93 25.88 -9.16
N GLU A 267 13.31 26.48 -10.27
CA GLU A 267 13.31 27.94 -10.39
C GLU A 267 11.88 28.48 -10.57
N PHE A 268 11.62 29.67 -10.01
CA PHE A 268 10.33 30.35 -10.14
C PHE A 268 9.87 30.55 -11.60
N LYS A 269 10.81 30.71 -12.54
CA LYS A 269 10.49 30.86 -13.96
C LYS A 269 9.99 29.55 -14.58
N GLU A 270 10.56 28.42 -14.18
CA GLU A 270 10.14 27.09 -14.64
C GLU A 270 8.70 26.82 -14.22
N LEU A 271 8.28 27.27 -13.03
CA LEU A 271 6.90 27.16 -12.56
C LEU A 271 5.91 27.93 -13.45
N GLU A 272 6.27 29.15 -13.88
CA GLU A 272 5.43 29.92 -14.79
C GLU A 272 5.31 29.24 -16.16
N GLU A 273 6.40 28.65 -16.67
CA GLU A 273 6.41 27.93 -17.93
C GLU A 273 5.64 26.61 -17.84
N PHE A 274 5.83 25.87 -16.76
CA PHE A 274 5.06 24.69 -16.42
C PHE A 274 3.57 25.01 -16.29
N GLY A 275 3.19 26.21 -15.85
CA GLY A 275 1.79 26.62 -15.75
C GLY A 275 1.05 26.87 -17.07
N LYS A 276 1.79 27.17 -18.16
CA LYS A 276 1.22 27.52 -19.47
C LYS A 276 0.39 26.40 -20.08
#